data_AF-A0A2U3K5N4-F1
#
_entry.id   AF-A0A2U3K5N4-F1
#
_cell.length_a   1.000
_cell.length_b   1.000
_cell.length_c   1.000
_cell.angle_alpha   90.00
_cell.angle_beta   90.00
_cell.angle_gamma   90.00
#
_symmetry.space_group_name_H-M   'P 1'
#
loop_
_entity.id
_entity.type
_entity.pdbx_description
1 polymer ?
#
loop_
_entity_poly.entity_id
_entity_poly.type
_entity_poly.pdbx_seq_one_letter_code
_entity_poly.pdbx_strand_id
1 'polypeptide(L)'
;MKIKTAWAIQSFFLCLLFNLAFSAVIFFMADRIMEALNEWVSPLSGPGGPALPEDLKMALASFDTFVVQVRGYMITVLVPLASAFTLLMWFFLFLAGRRQIRRAGEQAELSSKATRVVAQEATGDSLPEMIDR
;
A
#
# COMPACT_ATOMS: atom_id res chain seq x y z
N MET A 1 -11.30 -23.38 -5.83
CA MET A 1 -10.07 -22.57 -5.99
C MET A 1 -10.32 -21.09 -6.36
N LYS A 2 -11.39 -20.74 -7.09
CA LYS A 2 -11.68 -19.37 -7.58
C LYS A 2 -11.80 -18.27 -6.49
N ILE A 3 -12.28 -18.62 -5.29
CA ILE A 3 -12.44 -17.67 -4.18
C ILE A 3 -11.07 -17.17 -3.65
N LYS A 4 -10.05 -18.05 -3.63
CA LYS A 4 -8.70 -17.69 -3.16
C LYS A 4 -8.00 -16.71 -4.11
N THR A 5 -8.23 -16.86 -5.42
CA THR A 5 -7.70 -15.95 -6.44
C THR A 5 -8.39 -14.60 -6.45
N ALA A 6 -9.72 -14.55 -6.20
CA ALA A 6 -10.46 -13.30 -6.13
C ALA A 6 -9.96 -12.40 -4.97
N TRP A 7 -9.72 -12.99 -3.79
CA TRP A 7 -9.18 -12.27 -2.64
C TRP A 7 -7.78 -11.70 -2.91
N ALA A 8 -6.88 -12.50 -3.49
CA ALA A 8 -5.52 -12.05 -3.81
C ALA A 8 -5.49 -10.88 -4.82
N ILE A 9 -6.38 -10.91 -5.81
CA ILE A 9 -6.53 -9.84 -6.81
C ILE A 9 -7.11 -8.58 -6.16
N GLN A 10 -8.14 -8.71 -5.32
CA GLN A 10 -8.72 -7.57 -4.63
C GLN A 10 -7.71 -6.89 -3.70
N SER A 11 -6.93 -7.67 -2.95
CA SER A 11 -5.86 -7.13 -2.10
C SER A 11 -4.75 -6.45 -2.91
N PHE A 12 -4.42 -6.98 -4.11
CA PHE A 12 -3.46 -6.35 -5.02
C PHE A 12 -3.94 -4.96 -5.46
N PHE A 13 -5.18 -4.85 -5.96
CA PHE A 13 -5.74 -3.58 -6.40
C PHE A 13 -5.83 -2.57 -5.25
N LEU A 14 -6.22 -3.01 -4.06
CA LEU A 14 -6.29 -2.13 -2.89
C LEU A 14 -4.90 -1.61 -2.50
N CYS A 15 -3.88 -2.48 -2.50
CA CYS A 15 -2.50 -2.06 -2.25
C CYS A 15 -1.98 -1.10 -3.32
N LEU A 16 -2.27 -1.38 -4.59
CA LEU A 16 -1.86 -0.53 -5.70
C LEU A 16 -2.51 0.85 -5.60
N LEU A 17 -3.82 0.91 -5.36
CA LEU A 17 -4.55 2.17 -5.21
C LEU A 17 -4.01 2.99 -4.04
N PHE A 18 -3.79 2.37 -2.88
CA PHE A 18 -3.30 3.06 -1.69
C PHE A 18 -1.86 3.55 -1.87
N ASN A 19 -0.97 2.72 -2.42
CA ASN A 19 0.42 3.12 -2.68
C ASN A 19 0.51 4.20 -3.76
N LEU A 20 -0.33 4.14 -4.79
CA LEU A 20 -0.39 5.17 -5.82
C LEU A 20 -0.89 6.50 -5.23
N ALA A 21 -1.96 6.47 -4.43
CA ALA A 21 -2.46 7.65 -3.75
C ALA A 21 -1.41 8.25 -2.81
N PHE A 22 -0.74 7.41 -2.00
CA PHE A 22 0.32 7.85 -1.10
C PHE A 22 1.52 8.44 -1.86
N SER A 23 1.93 7.80 -2.97
CA SER A 23 3.01 8.30 -3.83
C SER A 23 2.64 9.62 -4.49
N ALA A 24 1.38 9.80 -4.90
CA ALA A 24 0.89 11.06 -5.44
C ALA A 24 0.92 12.19 -4.40
N VAL A 25 0.60 11.89 -3.13
CA VAL A 25 0.73 12.87 -2.02
C VAL A 25 2.19 13.25 -1.80
N ILE A 26 3.10 12.28 -1.76
CA ILE A 26 4.55 12.56 -1.62
C ILE A 26 5.04 13.41 -2.80
N PHE A 27 4.66 13.04 -4.03
CA PHE A 27 4.99 13.81 -5.23
C PHE A 27 4.51 15.26 -5.09
N PHE A 28 3.25 15.45 -4.72
CA PHE A 28 2.67 16.77 -4.56
C PHE A 28 3.36 17.60 -3.47
N MET A 29 3.72 16.98 -2.34
CA MET A 29 4.49 17.66 -1.30
C MET A 29 5.88 18.06 -1.77
N ALA A 30 6.60 17.15 -2.43
CA ALA A 30 7.93 17.44 -2.96
C ALA A 30 7.88 18.55 -4.02
N ASP A 31 6.87 18.52 -4.89
CA ASP A 31 6.62 19.54 -5.90
C ASP A 31 6.41 20.93 -5.25
N ARG A 32 5.58 20.99 -4.21
CA ARG A 32 5.30 22.22 -3.45
C ARG A 32 6.51 22.75 -2.71
N ILE A 33 7.35 21.86 -2.16
CA ILE A 33 8.60 22.26 -1.50
C ILE A 33 9.56 22.87 -2.52
N MET A 34 9.70 22.26 -3.69
CA MET A 34 10.56 22.79 -4.76
C MET A 34 10.04 24.12 -5.30
N GLU A 35 8.72 24.26 -5.46
CA GLU A 35 8.08 25.53 -5.87
C GLU A 35 8.31 26.64 -4.83
N ALA A 36 8.08 26.37 -3.54
CA ALA A 36 8.32 27.32 -2.47
C ALA A 36 9.80 27.74 -2.37
N LEU A 37 10.71 26.80 -2.62
CA LEU A 37 12.14 27.07 -2.61
C LEU A 37 12.55 27.93 -3.81
N ASN A 38 11.93 27.73 -4.97
CA ASN A 38 12.13 28.60 -6.13
C ASN A 38 11.57 30.02 -5.87
N GLU A 39 10.40 30.15 -5.25
CA GLU A 39 9.83 31.46 -4.87
C GLU A 39 10.74 32.24 -3.92
N TRP A 40 11.40 31.55 -2.99
CA TRP A 40 12.38 32.16 -2.08
C TRP A 40 13.64 32.66 -2.79
N VAL A 41 14.05 31.97 -3.85
CA VAL A 41 15.30 32.24 -4.57
C VAL A 41 15.11 33.26 -5.70
N SER A 42 13.95 33.24 -6.35
CA SER A 42 13.56 34.14 -7.45
C SER A 42 13.84 35.64 -7.21
N PRO A 43 13.53 36.25 -6.03
CA PRO A 43 13.81 37.67 -5.78
C PRO A 43 15.31 38.02 -5.75
N LEU A 44 16.19 37.04 -5.53
CA LEU A 44 17.64 37.25 -5.56
C LEU A 44 18.18 37.27 -7.00
N SER A 45 17.51 36.61 -7.93
CA SER A 45 17.91 36.50 -9.34
C SER A 45 17.17 37.46 -10.29
N GLY A 46 16.13 38.15 -9.82
CA GLY A 46 15.28 39.02 -10.64
C GLY A 46 15.89 40.37 -11.02
N PRO A 47 15.37 41.04 -12.08
CA PRO A 47 15.76 42.39 -12.46
C PRO A 47 15.37 43.37 -11.35
N GLY A 48 16.37 43.86 -10.60
CA GLY A 48 16.19 44.70 -9.41
C GLY A 48 16.64 44.05 -8.10
N GLY A 49 17.11 42.80 -8.13
CA GLY A 49 17.77 42.15 -7.00
C GLY A 49 19.09 42.82 -6.61
N PRO A 50 19.61 42.53 -5.40
CA PRO A 50 20.90 43.05 -4.95
C PRO A 50 22.02 42.71 -5.94
N ALA A 51 23.04 43.56 -6.02
CA ALA A 51 24.21 43.30 -6.88
C ALA A 51 24.98 42.08 -6.34
N LEU A 52 24.60 40.89 -6.82
CA LEU A 52 25.22 39.64 -6.43
C LEU A 52 26.58 39.44 -7.12
N PRO A 53 27.56 38.82 -6.45
CA PRO A 53 28.80 38.35 -7.08
C PRO A 53 28.50 37.42 -8.26
N GLU A 54 29.37 37.44 -9.26
CA GLU A 54 29.21 36.65 -10.49
C GLU A 54 29.14 35.14 -10.21
N ASP A 55 29.95 34.67 -9.27
CA ASP A 55 29.92 33.28 -8.77
C ASP A 55 28.54 32.89 -8.21
N LEU A 56 27.88 33.81 -7.50
CA LEU A 56 26.57 33.56 -6.91
C LEU A 56 25.47 33.52 -7.97
N LYS A 57 25.54 34.38 -8.98
CA LYS A 57 24.62 34.36 -10.14
C LYS A 57 24.74 33.06 -10.92
N MET A 58 25.97 32.59 -11.14
CA MET A 58 26.23 31.32 -11.82
C MET A 58 25.73 30.12 -11.01
N ALA A 59 25.90 30.15 -9.67
CA ALA A 59 25.34 29.15 -8.77
C ALA A 59 23.81 29.12 -8.80
N LEU A 60 23.14 30.29 -8.81
CA LEU A 60 21.69 30.42 -8.91
C LEU A 60 21.14 29.88 -10.24
N ALA A 61 21.79 30.18 -11.37
CA ALA A 61 21.41 29.63 -12.67
C ALA A 61 21.57 28.10 -12.73
N SER A 62 22.64 27.58 -12.12
CA SER A 62 22.88 26.13 -11.99
C SER A 62 21.82 25.47 -11.11
N PHE A 63 21.39 26.17 -10.06
CA PHE A 63 20.35 25.72 -9.15
C PHE A 63 18.99 25.59 -9.83
N ASP A 64 18.58 26.58 -10.63
CA ASP A 64 17.33 26.51 -11.41
C ASP A 64 17.32 25.31 -12.37
N THR A 65 18.44 25.10 -13.08
CA THR A 65 18.63 23.93 -13.95
C THR A 65 18.52 22.61 -13.18
N PHE A 66 19.10 22.55 -11.97
CA PHE A 66 19.02 21.39 -11.10
C PHE A 66 17.59 21.10 -10.64
N VAL A 67 16.83 22.11 -10.23
CA VAL A 67 15.42 21.95 -9.83
C VAL A 67 14.58 21.38 -10.97
N VAL A 68 14.74 21.92 -12.19
CA VAL A 68 14.04 21.42 -13.38
C VAL A 68 14.39 19.96 -13.67
N GLN A 69 15.68 19.60 -13.60
CA GLN A 69 16.12 18.22 -13.82
C GLN A 69 15.58 17.26 -12.75
N VAL A 70 15.69 17.62 -11.46
CA VAL A 70 15.19 16.80 -10.35
C VAL A 70 13.69 16.57 -10.49
N ARG A 71 12.92 17.62 -10.83
CA ARG A 71 11.47 17.52 -11.05
C ARG A 71 11.14 16.56 -12.20
N GLY A 72 11.92 16.60 -13.29
CA GLY A 72 11.79 15.67 -14.42
C GLY A 72 12.05 14.21 -14.06
N TYR A 73 13.09 13.94 -13.26
CA TYR A 73 13.43 12.58 -12.83
C TYR A 73 12.52 12.04 -11.72
N MET A 74 11.83 12.91 -10.98
CA MET A 74 11.03 12.54 -9.82
C MET A 74 9.96 11.50 -10.17
N ILE A 75 9.28 11.66 -11.31
CA ILE A 75 8.28 10.70 -11.80
C ILE A 75 8.93 9.35 -12.13
N THR A 76 10.05 9.38 -12.84
CA THR A 76 10.79 8.18 -13.24
C THR A 76 11.31 7.38 -12.05
N VAL A 77 11.62 8.03 -10.93
CA VAL A 77 12.05 7.34 -9.70
C VAL A 77 10.85 6.88 -8.86
N LEU A 78 9.83 7.71 -8.71
CA LEU A 78 8.68 7.42 -7.84
C LEU A 78 7.81 6.27 -8.38
N VAL A 79 7.59 6.19 -9.68
CA VAL A 79 6.77 5.12 -10.28
C VAL A 79 7.33 3.71 -10.02
N PRO A 80 8.61 3.40 -10.34
CA PRO A 80 9.17 2.08 -10.05
C PRO A 80 9.33 1.84 -8.56
N LEU A 81 9.62 2.89 -7.76
CA LEU A 81 9.71 2.74 -6.31
C LEU A 81 8.35 2.37 -5.69
N ALA A 82 7.28 3.07 -6.08
CA ALA A 82 5.91 2.78 -5.65
C ALA A 82 5.46 1.39 -6.11
N SER A 83 5.83 0.99 -7.32
CA SER A 83 5.52 -0.34 -7.87
C SER A 83 6.25 -1.44 -7.09
N ALA A 84 7.54 -1.27 -6.81
CA ALA A 84 8.33 -2.20 -6.01
C ALA A 84 7.77 -2.34 -4.59
N PHE A 85 7.41 -1.22 -3.96
CA PHE A 85 6.81 -1.21 -2.63
C PHE A 85 5.44 -1.90 -2.61
N THR A 86 4.62 -1.65 -3.65
CA THR A 86 3.32 -2.32 -3.82
C THR A 86 3.48 -3.83 -3.95
N LEU A 87 4.42 -4.30 -4.78
CA LEU A 87 4.68 -5.73 -4.97
C LEU A 87 5.19 -6.37 -3.67
N LEU A 88 6.10 -5.70 -2.97
CA LEU A 88 6.63 -6.16 -1.68
C LEU A 88 5.52 -6.30 -0.64
N MET A 89 4.72 -5.25 -0.47
CA MET A 89 3.64 -5.21 0.50
C MET A 89 2.54 -6.24 0.16
N TRP A 90 2.19 -6.37 -1.11
CA TRP A 90 1.28 -7.40 -1.61
C TRP A 90 1.80 -8.81 -1.35
N PHE A 91 3.10 -9.05 -1.58
CA PHE A 91 3.73 -10.35 -1.32
C PHE A 91 3.62 -10.73 0.17
N PHE A 92 3.90 -9.79 1.08
CA PHE A 92 3.72 -10.00 2.52
C PHE A 92 2.26 -10.24 2.90
N LEU A 93 1.32 -9.48 2.33
CA LEU A 93 -0.13 -9.68 2.54
C LEU A 93 -0.59 -11.05 2.05
N PHE A 94 -0.08 -11.51 0.91
CA PHE A 94 -0.40 -12.82 0.37
C PHE A 94 0.12 -13.94 1.29
N LEU A 95 1.35 -13.82 1.78
CA LEU A 95 1.94 -14.73 2.78
C LEU A 95 1.13 -14.75 4.09
N ALA A 96 0.75 -13.58 4.61
CA ALA A 96 -0.06 -13.45 5.81
C ALA A 96 -1.47 -14.03 5.62
N GLY A 97 -2.10 -13.74 4.49
CA GLY A 97 -3.42 -14.26 4.10
C GLY A 97 -3.44 -15.78 4.00
N ARG A 98 -2.40 -16.40 3.41
CA ARG A 98 -2.27 -17.87 3.39
C ARG A 98 -2.22 -18.47 4.79
N ARG A 99 -1.50 -17.84 5.72
CA ARG A 99 -1.42 -18.30 7.12
C ARG A 99 -2.77 -18.21 7.82
N GLN A 100 -3.51 -17.12 7.62
CA GLN A 100 -4.83 -16.93 8.22
C GLN A 100 -5.89 -17.88 7.65
N ILE A 101 -5.92 -18.09 6.32
CA ILE A 101 -6.85 -19.04 5.69
C ILE A 101 -6.62 -20.47 6.20
N ARG A 102 -5.36 -20.86 6.47
CA ARG A 102 -5.07 -22.18 7.04
C ARG A 102 -5.64 -22.33 8.45
N ARG A 103 -5.44 -21.32 9.30
CA ARG A 103 -5.98 -21.29 10.68
C ARG A 103 -7.51 -21.26 10.69
N ALA A 104 -8.13 -20.47 9.82
CA ALA A 104 -9.59 -20.41 9.70
C ALA A 104 -10.19 -21.73 9.20
N GLY A 105 -9.49 -22.44 8.30
CA GLY A 105 -9.88 -23.78 7.85
C GLY A 105 -9.83 -24.81 8.97
N GLU A 106 -8.75 -24.81 9.77
CA GLU A 106 -8.59 -25.68 10.94
C GLU A 106 -9.70 -25.43 11.98
N GLN A 107 -10.04 -24.16 12.25
CA GLN A 107 -11.12 -23.79 13.17
C GLN A 107 -12.53 -24.14 12.65
N ALA A 108 -12.77 -23.97 11.34
CA ALA A 108 -14.05 -24.34 10.73
C ALA A 108 -14.27 -25.86 10.77
N GLU A 109 -13.20 -26.65 10.58
CA GLU A 109 -13.28 -28.10 10.65
C GLU A 109 -13.54 -28.58 12.09
N LEU A 110 -12.89 -27.96 13.08
CA LEU A 110 -13.13 -28.24 14.50
C LEU A 110 -14.55 -27.87 14.93
N SER A 111 -15.06 -26.71 14.51
CA SER A 111 -16.42 -26.26 14.80
C SER A 111 -17.47 -27.14 14.13
N SER A 112 -17.21 -27.60 12.89
CA SER A 112 -18.09 -28.55 12.18
C SER A 112 -18.11 -29.93 12.86
N LYS A 113 -16.96 -30.43 13.32
CA LYS A 113 -16.89 -31.69 14.08
C LYS A 113 -17.62 -31.58 15.42
N ALA A 114 -17.41 -30.50 16.17
CA ALA A 114 -18.11 -30.27 17.43
C ALA A 114 -19.63 -30.21 17.24
N THR A 115 -20.10 -29.48 16.23
CA THR A 115 -21.54 -29.40 15.90
C THR A 115 -22.12 -30.77 15.53
N ARG A 116 -21.38 -31.63 14.82
CA ARG A 116 -21.82 -32.99 14.48
C ARG A 116 -21.91 -33.92 15.69
N VAL A 117 -20.95 -33.83 16.61
CA VAL A 117 -20.95 -34.63 17.84
C VAL A 117 -22.17 -34.28 18.70
N VAL A 118 -22.44 -32.98 18.88
CA VAL A 118 -23.62 -32.51 19.64
C VAL A 118 -24.93 -32.96 18.99
N ALA A 119 -25.04 -32.92 17.66
CA ALA A 119 -26.22 -33.41 16.96
C ALA A 119 -26.40 -34.94 17.08
N GLN A 120 -25.31 -35.70 17.10
CA GLN A 120 -25.34 -37.15 17.23
C GLN A 120 -25.70 -37.59 18.65
N GLU A 121 -25.24 -36.86 19.67
CA GLU A 121 -25.60 -37.07 21.07
C GLU A 121 -27.09 -36.78 21.32
N ALA A 122 -27.63 -35.70 20.75
CA ALA A 122 -29.05 -35.37 20.83
C ALA A 122 -29.97 -36.39 20.10
N THR A 123 -29.44 -37.10 19.10
CA THR A 123 -30.19 -38.13 18.34
C THR A 123 -30.05 -39.52 18.96
N GLY A 124 -28.94 -39.79 19.66
CA GLY A 124 -28.71 -41.07 20.36
C GLY A 124 -29.47 -41.22 21.67
N ASP A 125 -29.77 -40.11 22.35
CA ASP A 125 -30.49 -40.10 23.64
C ASP A 125 -32.03 -40.12 23.49
N SER A 126 -32.54 -40.21 22.25
CA SER A 126 -33.99 -40.20 21.95
C SER A 126 -34.57 -41.54 21.50
N LEU A 127 -33.88 -42.66 21.77
CA LEU A 127 -34.51 -43.99 21.75
C LEU A 127 -34.77 -44.48 23.19
N PRO A 128 -35.83 -44.00 23.87
CA PRO A 128 -36.36 -44.74 25.00
C PRO A 128 -36.91 -46.06 24.49
N GLU A 129 -36.45 -47.13 25.11
CA GLU A 129 -37.01 -48.48 25.09
C GLU A 129 -38.55 -48.46 24.99
N MET A 130 -39.09 -48.62 23.79
CA MET A 130 -40.43 -49.18 23.60
C MET A 130 -40.29 -50.55 22.93
N ILE A 131 -39.53 -51.42 23.58
CA ILE A 131 -39.59 -52.87 23.38
C ILE A 131 -39.69 -53.47 24.78
N ASP A 132 -40.89 -53.46 25.35
CA ASP A 132 -41.48 -54.63 26.02
C ASP A 132 -42.84 -54.24 26.63
N ARG A 133 -43.92 -54.67 25.95
CA ARG A 133 -45.05 -55.42 26.54
C ARG A 133 -46.14 -55.66 25.51
#